data_AF-A0A0C4YNR7-F1
#
_entry.id   AF-A0A0C4YNR7-F1
#
_cell.length_a   1.000
_cell.length_b   1.000
_cell.length_c   1.000
_cell.angle_alpha   90.00
_cell.angle_beta   90.00
_cell.angle_gamma   90.00
#
_symmetry.space_group_name_H-M   'P 1'
#
loop_
_entity.id
_entity.type
_entity.pdbx_description
1 polymer ?
#
loop_
_entity_poly.entity_id
_entity_poly.type
_entity_poly.pdbx_seq_one_letter_code
_entity_poly.pdbx_strand_id
1 'polypeptide(L)'
;MSSKRIEHIVIVGFGCIGQAILPLLAQAHPEAAVTVVDRAMDAHRLALARQYRATQLHATVAPDNFARVLSPLLGAQTCLLNLAPAVCSRDLIALAQAHHALYLDSGIEPWDYEDGAPSSHLSNYALRSEMLAFARGRERMSTALVAHGANPGLVSLLAKAALLKLARHAGAPDTPPQDQAGWARLARRLDVRVIQVAEHDSQCAPGYPAHGEFANTWSADGFITECLQDAELGWGSHEPALPAGGRRHGYGSDAAIVLDRPGHRTRVRSWSALHGPFDAYLITHNESISIAEYFSCATPCEPHYRPTAYYAYRPTRATMASMQWLGERDASRIASHRILKDEIVDGVDELGVLLMSGRHGAVWHGSQLDIHRARALAPHNSATSLQVASSIVAAMRWAQANPARGVTESDAMDHHVVLEHAAGWWAPLVTRFTDWTPRPGRRSLAFDEFLITASAPAPTLSAAEIALP
;
A
#
# COMPACT_ATOMS: atom_id res chain seq x y z
N MET A 1 -4.20 16.51 25.52
CA MET A 1 -2.91 15.79 25.69
C MET A 1 -1.87 16.53 24.87
N SER A 2 -0.68 16.79 25.42
CA SER A 2 0.40 17.44 24.68
C SER A 2 0.86 16.52 23.54
N SER A 3 1.16 17.09 22.36
CA SER A 3 1.75 16.35 21.25
C SER A 3 3.05 15.66 21.70
N LYS A 4 3.25 14.42 21.29
CA LYS A 4 4.46 13.64 21.61
C LYS A 4 5.60 14.09 20.70
N ARG A 5 6.68 14.59 21.29
CA ARG A 5 7.89 14.93 20.53
C ARG A 5 8.66 13.66 20.16
N ILE A 6 9.11 13.58 18.91
CA ILE A 6 10.06 12.57 18.45
C ILE A 6 11.46 13.19 18.54
N GLU A 7 12.35 12.57 19.30
CA GLU A 7 13.76 12.98 19.45
C GLU A 7 14.72 11.92 18.87
N HIS A 8 14.24 10.69 18.66
CA HIS A 8 15.01 9.62 18.05
C HIS A 8 14.14 8.83 17.07
N ILE A 9 14.67 8.56 15.89
CA ILE A 9 14.03 7.74 14.86
C ILE A 9 14.93 6.54 14.61
N VAL A 10 14.39 5.35 14.80
CA VAL A 10 15.08 4.09 14.54
C VAL A 10 14.46 3.48 13.29
N ILE A 11 15.25 3.28 12.26
CA ILE A 11 14.83 2.68 11.00
C ILE A 11 15.40 1.27 10.92
N VAL A 12 14.55 0.25 10.90
CA VAL A 12 14.94 -1.12 10.60
C VAL A 12 14.70 -1.34 9.11
N GLY A 13 15.76 -1.63 8.37
CA GLY A 13 15.72 -1.73 6.90
C GLY A 13 16.18 -0.45 6.21
N PHE A 14 17.23 -0.58 5.41
CA PHE A 14 17.87 0.48 4.64
C PHE A 14 17.92 0.12 3.13
N GLY A 15 16.80 -0.46 2.68
CA GLY A 15 16.47 -0.68 1.26
C GLY A 15 15.94 0.58 0.57
N CYS A 16 15.11 0.42 -0.46
CA CYS A 16 14.61 1.54 -1.27
C CYS A 16 13.90 2.63 -0.42
N ILE A 17 12.94 2.25 0.43
CA ILE A 17 12.17 3.20 1.24
C ILE A 17 12.99 3.75 2.42
N GLY A 18 13.76 2.91 3.11
CA GLY A 18 14.63 3.35 4.20
C GLY A 18 15.67 4.39 3.78
N GLN A 19 16.14 4.33 2.53
CA GLN A 19 17.01 5.34 1.93
C GLN A 19 16.23 6.59 1.49
N ALA A 20 15.09 6.39 0.83
CA ALA A 20 14.22 7.44 0.30
C ALA A 20 13.69 8.40 1.38
N ILE A 21 13.45 7.90 2.59
CA ILE A 21 12.83 8.68 3.67
C ILE A 21 13.79 9.67 4.35
N LEU A 22 15.11 9.44 4.31
CA LEU A 22 16.10 10.27 5.01
C LEU A 22 16.01 11.78 4.71
N PRO A 23 15.94 12.24 3.44
CA PRO A 23 15.77 13.67 3.15
C PRO A 23 14.49 14.26 3.74
N LEU A 24 13.40 13.49 3.76
CA LEU A 24 12.13 13.95 4.32
C LEU A 24 12.19 14.03 5.84
N LEU A 25 12.84 13.06 6.51
CA LEU A 25 13.07 13.11 7.95
C LEU A 25 13.95 14.29 8.34
N ALA A 26 15.01 14.58 7.58
CA ALA A 26 15.86 15.74 7.83
C ALA A 26 15.10 17.07 7.73
N GLN A 27 14.07 17.15 6.87
CA GLN A 27 13.19 18.31 6.77
C GLN A 27 12.12 18.35 7.87
N ALA A 28 11.47 17.22 8.14
CA ALA A 28 10.31 17.16 9.04
C ALA A 28 10.68 17.05 10.53
N HIS A 29 11.84 16.46 10.82
CA HIS A 29 12.37 16.19 12.15
C HIS A 29 13.87 16.54 12.24
N PRO A 30 14.28 17.79 11.95
CA PRO A 30 15.70 18.18 11.84
C PRO A 30 16.51 17.96 13.13
N GLU A 31 15.84 18.00 14.28
CA GLU A 31 16.46 17.82 15.60
C GLU A 31 16.46 16.36 16.09
N ALA A 32 15.80 15.44 15.37
CA ALA A 32 15.75 14.04 15.79
C ALA A 32 17.05 13.33 15.39
N ALA A 33 17.64 12.59 16.33
CA ALA A 33 18.67 11.63 15.98
C ALA A 33 18.06 10.54 15.09
N VAL A 34 18.79 10.06 14.09
CA VAL A 34 18.37 8.95 13.23
C VAL A 34 19.37 7.81 13.38
N THR A 35 18.88 6.59 13.61
CA THR A 35 19.67 5.36 13.60
C THR A 35 19.10 4.40 12.56
N VAL A 36 19.93 3.94 11.63
CA VAL A 36 19.58 2.91 10.65
C VAL A 36 20.16 1.56 11.07
N VAL A 37 19.32 0.53 11.08
CA VAL A 37 19.67 -0.86 11.42
C VAL A 37 19.41 -1.72 10.20
N ASP A 38 20.45 -2.29 9.62
CA ASP A 38 20.32 -3.18 8.45
C ASP A 38 21.49 -4.16 8.38
N ARG A 39 21.24 -5.32 7.75
CA ARG A 39 22.23 -6.40 7.52
C ARG A 39 23.25 -6.07 6.42
N ALA A 40 22.98 -5.09 5.58
CA ALA A 40 23.78 -4.70 4.43
C ALA A 40 24.12 -3.20 4.46
N MET A 41 25.40 -2.88 4.63
CA MET A 41 25.93 -1.51 4.62
C MET A 41 27.02 -1.38 3.54
N ASP A 42 26.63 -1.42 2.27
CA ASP A 42 27.55 -1.15 1.16
C ASP A 42 28.02 0.32 1.13
N ALA A 43 28.97 0.62 0.24
CA ALA A 43 29.55 1.96 0.13
C ALA A 43 28.52 3.05 -0.19
N HIS A 44 27.49 2.75 -0.99
CA HIS A 44 26.43 3.71 -1.33
C HIS A 44 25.55 4.00 -0.12
N ARG A 45 25.09 2.94 0.58
CA ARG A 45 24.31 3.05 1.82
C ARG A 45 25.08 3.83 2.89
N LEU A 46 26.36 3.52 3.10
CA LEU A 46 27.20 4.22 4.06
C LEU A 46 27.39 5.70 3.70
N ALA A 47 27.58 6.03 2.42
CA ALA A 47 27.69 7.41 1.97
C ALA A 47 26.39 8.19 2.23
N LEU A 48 25.24 7.58 1.91
CA LEU A 48 23.93 8.19 2.14
C LEU A 48 23.66 8.41 3.64
N ALA A 49 23.90 7.40 4.48
CA ALA A 49 23.70 7.54 5.92
C ALA A 49 24.59 8.65 6.52
N ARG A 50 25.84 8.80 6.05
CA ARG A 50 26.73 9.90 6.44
C ARG A 50 26.23 11.26 5.97
N GLN A 51 25.74 11.36 4.74
CA GLN A 51 25.17 12.60 4.19
C GLN A 51 24.06 13.17 5.08
N TYR A 52 23.21 12.30 5.64
CA TYR A 52 22.11 12.68 6.53
C TYR A 52 22.42 12.52 8.02
N ARG A 53 23.69 12.27 8.39
CA ARG A 53 24.14 12.08 9.79
C ARG A 53 23.36 11.01 10.55
N ALA A 54 22.84 10.01 9.85
CA ALA A 54 22.16 8.87 10.46
C ALA A 54 23.21 7.92 11.04
N THR A 55 23.12 7.55 12.31
CA THR A 55 23.98 6.56 12.95
C THR A 55 23.72 5.18 12.32
N GLN A 56 24.76 4.43 11.98
CA GLN A 56 24.60 3.11 11.37
C GLN A 56 24.84 2.00 12.40
N LEU A 57 23.92 1.05 12.47
CA LEU A 57 24.08 -0.20 13.21
C LEU A 57 24.00 -1.36 12.20
N HIS A 58 25.16 -1.93 11.90
CA HIS A 58 25.24 -3.10 11.01
C HIS A 58 24.83 -4.36 11.80
N ALA A 59 23.58 -4.78 11.65
CA ALA A 59 23.02 -5.93 12.34
C ALA A 59 21.87 -6.56 11.56
N THR A 60 21.79 -7.89 11.60
CA THR A 60 20.59 -8.63 11.16
C THR A 60 19.61 -8.69 12.32
N VAL A 61 18.41 -8.15 12.14
CA VAL A 61 17.31 -8.28 13.10
C VAL A 61 16.60 -9.61 12.84
N ALA A 62 16.51 -10.46 13.87
CA ALA A 62 15.99 -11.83 13.78
C ALA A 62 15.18 -12.20 15.04
N PRO A 63 14.35 -13.26 15.01
CA PRO A 63 13.46 -13.64 16.11
C PRO A 63 14.17 -13.82 17.45
N ASP A 64 15.41 -14.31 17.44
CA ASP A 64 16.21 -14.62 18.62
C ASP A 64 17.00 -13.42 19.18
N ASN A 65 17.08 -12.31 18.43
CA ASN A 65 17.97 -11.20 18.77
C ASN A 65 17.31 -9.82 18.78
N PHE A 66 16.12 -9.65 18.19
CA PHE A 66 15.54 -8.33 17.92
C PHE A 66 15.42 -7.47 19.18
N ALA A 67 14.99 -8.04 20.31
CA ALA A 67 14.90 -7.32 21.58
C ALA A 67 16.26 -6.82 22.06
N ARG A 68 17.30 -7.65 22.00
CA ARG A 68 18.67 -7.27 22.40
C ARG A 68 19.24 -6.17 21.50
N VAL A 69 18.96 -6.23 20.20
CA VAL A 69 19.47 -5.27 19.22
C VAL A 69 18.74 -3.92 19.31
N LEU A 70 17.41 -3.95 19.45
CA LEU A 70 16.58 -2.75 19.32
C LEU A 70 16.26 -2.09 20.66
N SER A 71 16.07 -2.81 21.78
CA SER A 71 15.75 -2.20 23.09
C SER A 71 16.68 -1.05 23.51
N PRO A 72 18.02 -1.10 23.30
CA PRO A 72 18.91 0.01 23.65
C PRO A 72 18.65 1.31 22.88
N LEU A 73 17.93 1.21 21.75
CA LEU A 73 17.60 2.34 20.88
C LEU A 73 16.18 2.88 21.15
N LEU A 74 15.39 2.25 22.03
CA LEU A 74 13.98 2.58 22.21
C LEU A 74 13.71 3.28 23.54
N GLY A 75 12.99 4.40 23.47
CA GLY A 75 12.46 5.11 24.62
C GLY A 75 11.17 5.87 24.28
N ALA A 76 10.68 6.62 25.26
CA ALA A 76 9.38 7.29 25.15
C ALA A 76 9.31 8.36 24.04
N GLN A 77 10.44 8.88 23.55
CA GLN A 77 10.49 9.85 22.44
C GLN A 77 11.02 9.24 21.14
N THR A 78 11.07 7.90 21.08
CA THR A 78 11.50 7.16 19.90
C THR A 78 10.32 6.88 18.96
N CYS A 79 10.57 6.95 17.66
CA CYS A 79 9.71 6.39 16.62
C CYS A 79 10.46 5.26 15.92
N LEU A 80 9.95 4.03 16.03
CA LEU A 80 10.48 2.86 15.35
C LEU A 80 9.78 2.71 13.98
N LEU A 81 10.55 2.80 12.91
CA LEU A 81 10.11 2.58 11.54
C LEU A 81 10.60 1.21 11.08
N ASN A 82 9.70 0.27 10.86
CA ASN A 82 10.02 -1.03 10.28
C ASN A 82 9.78 -0.98 8.77
N LEU A 83 10.88 -0.87 8.02
CA LEU A 83 10.94 -0.75 6.56
C LEU A 83 11.78 -1.90 5.96
N ALA A 84 11.87 -3.01 6.68
CA ALA A 84 12.56 -4.22 6.26
C ALA A 84 11.55 -5.33 5.94
N PRO A 85 11.77 -6.12 4.87
CA PRO A 85 11.00 -7.34 4.67
C PRO A 85 11.41 -8.39 5.71
N ALA A 86 10.49 -9.31 6.02
CA ALA A 86 10.73 -10.45 6.91
C ALA A 86 11.21 -10.06 8.33
N VAL A 87 10.72 -8.93 8.85
CA VAL A 87 10.93 -8.51 10.24
C VAL A 87 9.56 -8.34 10.90
N CYS A 88 9.24 -9.21 11.85
CA CYS A 88 7.86 -9.36 12.31
C CYS A 88 7.29 -8.09 12.94
N SER A 89 6.24 -7.53 12.32
CA SER A 89 5.57 -6.32 12.79
C SER A 89 5.04 -6.48 14.21
N ARG A 90 4.39 -7.62 14.51
CA ARG A 90 3.76 -7.87 15.82
C ARG A 90 4.78 -7.78 16.96
N ASP A 91 5.93 -8.42 16.78
CA ASP A 91 6.96 -8.51 17.82
C ASP A 91 7.66 -7.16 18.01
N LEU A 92 7.92 -6.42 16.94
CA LEU A 92 8.45 -5.06 17.00
C LEU A 92 7.46 -4.07 17.63
N ILE A 93 6.15 -4.20 17.36
CA ILE A 93 5.12 -3.39 18.02
C ILE A 93 5.11 -3.67 19.52
N ALA A 94 5.15 -4.94 19.93
CA ALA A 94 5.20 -5.30 21.35
C ALA A 94 6.41 -4.68 22.04
N LEU A 95 7.58 -4.72 21.38
CA LEU A 95 8.81 -4.11 21.88
C LEU A 95 8.71 -2.59 21.98
N ALA A 96 8.26 -1.93 20.91
CA ALA A 96 8.09 -0.47 20.89
C ALA A 96 7.12 -0.01 21.99
N GLN A 97 5.99 -0.69 22.16
CA GLN A 97 5.00 -0.37 23.18
C GLN A 97 5.53 -0.57 24.61
N ALA A 98 6.37 -1.59 24.85
CA ALA A 98 7.02 -1.80 26.14
C ALA A 98 7.99 -0.65 26.51
N HIS A 99 8.55 0.03 25.51
CA HIS A 99 9.40 1.20 25.69
C HIS A 99 8.66 2.54 25.53
N HIS A 100 7.32 2.49 25.43
CA HIS A 100 6.49 3.65 25.10
C HIS A 100 6.90 4.39 23.82
N ALA A 101 7.53 3.71 22.87
CA ALA A 101 7.90 4.25 21.56
C ALA A 101 6.69 4.24 20.60
N LEU A 102 6.70 5.15 19.62
CA LEU A 102 5.80 5.06 18.47
C LEU A 102 6.33 3.98 17.51
N TYR A 103 5.42 3.39 16.73
CA TYR A 103 5.77 2.41 15.71
C TYR A 103 5.06 2.74 14.39
N LEU A 104 5.74 2.57 13.27
CA LEU A 104 5.13 2.53 11.93
C LEU A 104 5.81 1.47 11.06
N ASP A 105 5.03 0.80 10.20
CA ASP A 105 5.52 0.02 9.06
C ASP A 105 4.73 0.32 7.79
N SER A 106 5.23 -0.15 6.64
CA SER A 106 4.55 -0.04 5.34
C SER A 106 3.85 -1.34 4.90
N GLY A 107 3.99 -2.41 5.67
CA GLY A 107 3.42 -3.73 5.43
C GLY A 107 3.44 -4.56 6.71
N ILE A 108 2.49 -5.50 6.85
CA ILE A 108 2.47 -6.40 8.01
C ILE A 108 3.36 -7.59 7.69
N GLU A 109 4.55 -7.61 8.28
CA GLU A 109 5.56 -8.60 7.97
C GLU A 109 5.55 -9.75 9.00
N PRO A 110 5.72 -11.02 8.58
CA PRO A 110 6.13 -12.13 9.43
C PRO A 110 7.66 -12.15 9.62
N TRP A 111 8.18 -13.08 10.42
CA TRP A 111 9.62 -13.36 10.45
C TRP A 111 10.10 -14.18 9.26
N ASP A 112 9.22 -14.99 8.67
CA ASP A 112 9.52 -15.84 7.54
C ASP A 112 8.27 -16.05 6.68
N TYR A 113 8.48 -16.06 5.37
CA TYR A 113 7.48 -16.35 4.34
C TYR A 113 7.54 -17.82 3.85
N GLU A 114 8.53 -18.61 4.26
CA GLU A 114 8.79 -19.96 3.75
C GLU A 114 8.53 -21.08 4.77
N ASP A 115 8.21 -20.74 6.03
CA ASP A 115 8.29 -21.65 7.17
C ASP A 115 7.11 -22.65 7.24
N GLY A 116 7.00 -23.56 6.27
CA GLY A 116 6.18 -24.79 6.25
C GLY A 116 4.66 -24.63 6.45
N ALA A 117 4.18 -23.42 6.70
CA ALA A 117 2.79 -23.10 6.91
C ALA A 117 2.08 -23.14 5.54
N PRO A 118 0.85 -23.68 5.48
CA PRO A 118 0.05 -23.57 4.26
C PRO A 118 0.02 -22.11 3.80
N SER A 119 0.21 -21.84 2.51
CA SER A 119 0.31 -20.49 1.93
C SER A 119 -0.82 -19.54 2.37
N SER A 120 -1.98 -20.09 2.76
CA SER A 120 -3.12 -19.37 3.34
C SER A 120 -2.86 -18.70 4.69
N HIS A 121 -1.83 -19.10 5.45
CA HIS A 121 -1.45 -18.49 6.73
C HIS A 121 -0.53 -17.27 6.58
N LEU A 122 0.03 -17.09 5.38
CA LEU A 122 0.88 -15.96 5.04
C LEU A 122 0.19 -15.00 4.07
N SER A 123 -1.12 -15.17 3.82
CA SER A 123 -1.88 -14.19 3.05
C SER A 123 -2.01 -12.88 3.83
N ASN A 124 -2.23 -11.77 3.14
CA ASN A 124 -2.47 -10.48 3.79
C ASN A 124 -3.68 -10.55 4.72
N TYR A 125 -4.72 -11.34 4.40
CA TYR A 125 -5.85 -11.57 5.30
C TYR A 125 -5.45 -12.27 6.60
N ALA A 126 -4.61 -13.30 6.52
CA ALA A 126 -4.15 -14.04 7.69
C ALA A 126 -3.30 -13.16 8.61
N LEU A 127 -2.28 -12.50 8.04
CA LEU A 127 -1.39 -11.58 8.76
C LEU A 127 -2.18 -10.43 9.40
N ARG A 128 -3.14 -9.84 8.67
CA ARG A 128 -4.04 -8.82 9.21
C ARG A 128 -4.93 -9.36 10.33
N SER A 129 -5.49 -10.55 10.17
CA SER A 129 -6.36 -11.17 11.19
C SER A 129 -5.61 -11.41 12.50
N GLU A 130 -4.37 -11.89 12.43
CA GLU A 130 -3.50 -12.04 13.60
C GLU A 130 -3.15 -10.71 14.24
N MET A 131 -2.84 -9.68 13.43
CA MET A 131 -2.56 -8.33 13.92
C MET A 131 -3.76 -7.73 14.66
N LEU A 132 -4.97 -7.88 14.13
CA LEU A 132 -6.21 -7.42 14.78
C LEU A 132 -6.50 -8.19 16.06
N ALA A 133 -6.22 -9.49 16.10
CA ALA A 133 -6.34 -10.27 17.33
C ALA A 133 -5.34 -9.80 18.39
N PHE A 134 -4.09 -9.53 17.99
CA PHE A 134 -3.04 -8.98 18.83
C PHE A 134 -3.37 -7.57 19.36
N ALA A 135 -4.07 -6.75 18.57
CA ALA A 135 -4.48 -5.41 18.94
C ALA A 135 -5.48 -5.34 20.10
N ARG A 136 -6.26 -6.41 20.34
CA ARG A 136 -7.29 -6.45 21.38
C ARG A 136 -6.67 -6.27 22.77
N GLY A 137 -7.20 -5.32 23.55
CA GLY A 137 -6.69 -4.98 24.87
C GLY A 137 -5.48 -4.04 24.86
N ARG A 138 -5.05 -3.56 23.68
CA ARG A 138 -3.92 -2.63 23.51
C ARG A 138 -4.35 -1.22 23.08
N GLU A 139 -5.64 -0.90 23.13
CA GLU A 139 -6.24 0.31 22.52
C GLU A 139 -5.69 1.62 23.10
N ARG A 140 -5.10 1.58 24.30
CA ARG A 140 -4.52 2.73 25.00
C ARG A 140 -2.98 2.69 25.07
N MET A 141 -2.35 1.68 24.48
CA MET A 141 -0.89 1.60 24.41
C MET A 141 -0.34 2.63 23.40
N SER A 142 0.99 2.76 23.36
CA SER A 142 1.63 3.65 22.39
C SER A 142 1.20 3.29 20.96
N THR A 143 0.95 4.33 20.17
CA THR A 143 0.45 4.19 18.81
C THR A 143 1.43 3.43 17.93
N ALA A 144 0.89 2.41 17.27
CA ALA A 144 1.54 1.61 16.25
C ALA A 144 0.68 1.68 14.98
N LEU A 145 1.16 2.40 13.96
CA LEU A 145 0.50 2.39 12.66
C LEU A 145 1.00 1.19 11.87
N VAL A 146 0.06 0.39 11.38
CA VAL A 146 0.38 -0.81 10.59
C VAL A 146 -0.07 -0.60 9.15
N ALA A 147 0.70 -1.16 8.22
CA ALA A 147 0.43 -1.10 6.79
C ALA A 147 0.21 0.36 6.32
N HIS A 148 1.14 1.25 6.65
CA HIS A 148 1.06 2.69 6.33
C HIS A 148 2.22 3.16 5.45
N GLY A 149 2.18 2.75 4.18
CA GLY A 149 2.96 3.33 3.09
C GLY A 149 2.10 4.19 2.17
N ALA A 150 2.27 4.05 0.86
CA ALA A 150 1.38 4.65 -0.12
C ALA A 150 0.07 3.85 -0.23
N ASN A 151 0.21 2.55 -0.53
CA ASN A 151 -0.80 1.51 -0.61
C ASN A 151 -0.14 0.21 -0.12
N PRO A 152 -0.61 -0.41 0.97
CA PRO A 152 -1.58 0.11 1.95
C PRO A 152 -1.10 1.41 2.61
N GLY A 153 -2.02 2.28 3.05
CA GLY A 153 -1.65 3.54 3.70
C GLY A 153 -2.48 4.73 3.25
N LEU A 154 -1.83 5.69 2.57
CA LEU A 154 -2.48 6.93 2.14
C LEU A 154 -3.71 6.70 1.26
N VAL A 155 -3.76 5.61 0.48
CA VAL A 155 -4.93 5.25 -0.33
C VAL A 155 -6.21 5.04 0.48
N SER A 156 -6.12 4.55 1.73
CA SER A 156 -7.29 4.48 2.63
C SER A 156 -7.84 5.87 2.95
N LEU A 157 -6.96 6.86 3.09
CA LEU A 157 -7.33 8.25 3.34
C LEU A 157 -7.86 8.91 2.06
N LEU A 158 -7.28 8.58 0.90
CA LEU A 158 -7.82 8.96 -0.40
C LEU A 158 -9.22 8.37 -0.63
N ALA A 159 -9.52 7.15 -0.16
CA ALA A 159 -10.85 6.56 -0.26
C ALA A 159 -11.90 7.39 0.50
N LYS A 160 -11.57 7.86 1.71
CA LYS A 160 -12.42 8.81 2.45
C LYS A 160 -12.60 10.11 1.68
N ALA A 161 -11.52 10.71 1.18
CA ALA A 161 -11.59 11.96 0.42
C ALA A 161 -12.39 11.82 -0.89
N ALA A 162 -12.23 10.71 -1.61
CA ALA A 162 -12.98 10.35 -2.81
C ALA A 162 -14.47 10.17 -2.50
N LEU A 163 -14.80 9.53 -1.39
CA LEU A 163 -16.19 9.36 -0.97
C LEU A 163 -16.88 10.70 -0.68
N LEU A 164 -16.19 11.65 -0.05
CA LEU A 164 -16.72 13.00 0.16
C LEU A 164 -16.88 13.76 -1.17
N LYS A 165 -15.96 13.58 -2.13
CA LYS A 165 -16.09 14.14 -3.48
C LYS A 165 -17.31 13.57 -4.20
N LEU A 166 -17.53 12.25 -4.10
CA LEU A 166 -18.72 11.59 -4.63
C LEU A 166 -20.00 12.08 -3.94
N ALA A 167 -19.98 12.28 -2.62
CA ALA A 167 -21.11 12.83 -1.87
C ALA A 167 -21.54 14.19 -2.42
N ARG A 168 -20.58 15.11 -2.58
CA ARG A 168 -20.84 16.43 -3.21
C ARG A 168 -21.40 16.31 -4.61
N HIS A 169 -20.82 15.44 -5.45
CA HIS A 169 -21.29 15.22 -6.82
C HIS A 169 -22.73 14.69 -6.86
N ALA A 170 -23.09 13.82 -5.91
CA ALA A 170 -24.43 13.28 -5.77
C ALA A 170 -25.44 14.23 -5.09
N GLY A 171 -25.03 15.44 -4.69
CA GLY A 171 -25.86 16.39 -3.93
C GLY A 171 -26.18 15.92 -2.50
N ALA A 172 -25.41 14.98 -1.95
CA ALA A 172 -25.53 14.51 -0.58
C ALA A 172 -24.65 15.34 0.38
N PRO A 173 -24.96 15.39 1.68
CA PRO A 173 -24.08 16.01 2.67
C PRO A 173 -22.68 15.37 2.65
N ASP A 174 -21.65 16.21 2.59
CA ASP A 174 -20.24 15.83 2.51
C ASP A 174 -19.48 16.17 3.80
N THR A 175 -20.19 16.44 4.90
CA THR A 175 -19.60 16.55 6.22
C THR A 175 -18.90 15.24 6.57
N PRO A 176 -17.59 15.26 6.88
CA PRO A 176 -16.83 14.06 7.22
C PRO A 176 -17.47 13.31 8.40
N PRO A 177 -17.79 12.01 8.26
CA PRO A 177 -18.23 11.20 9.39
C PRO A 177 -17.18 11.11 10.51
N GLN A 178 -17.63 11.06 11.76
CA GLN A 178 -16.75 11.05 12.94
C GLN A 178 -16.28 9.64 13.34
N ASP A 179 -16.98 8.61 12.88
CA ASP A 179 -16.75 7.22 13.23
C ASP A 179 -16.83 6.30 12.00
N GLN A 180 -16.33 5.07 12.17
CA GLN A 180 -16.36 4.05 11.12
C GLN A 180 -17.79 3.77 10.63
N ALA A 181 -18.75 3.68 11.55
CA ALA A 181 -20.16 3.45 11.22
C ALA A 181 -20.75 4.55 10.33
N GLY A 182 -20.39 5.82 10.55
CA GLY A 182 -20.79 6.93 9.72
C GLY A 182 -20.17 6.89 8.31
N TRP A 183 -18.91 6.46 8.20
CA TRP A 183 -18.24 6.23 6.92
C TRP A 183 -18.91 5.11 6.11
N ALA A 184 -19.18 3.97 6.75
CA ALA A 184 -19.89 2.85 6.13
C ALA A 184 -21.32 3.25 5.66
N ARG A 185 -22.08 3.96 6.50
CA ARG A 185 -23.40 4.50 6.12
C ARG A 185 -23.34 5.45 4.94
N LEU A 186 -22.32 6.31 4.87
CA LEU A 186 -22.14 7.21 3.73
C LEU A 186 -21.86 6.44 2.44
N ALA A 187 -20.95 5.46 2.47
CA ALA A 187 -20.63 4.61 1.33
C ALA A 187 -21.85 3.82 0.83
N ARG A 188 -22.63 3.24 1.75
CA ARG A 188 -23.91 2.58 1.46
C ARG A 188 -24.93 3.52 0.82
N ARG A 189 -25.12 4.71 1.40
CA ARG A 189 -26.06 5.71 0.88
C ARG A 189 -25.68 6.19 -0.52
N LEU A 190 -24.40 6.21 -0.85
CA LEU A 190 -23.90 6.53 -2.19
C LEU A 190 -23.83 5.30 -3.11
N ASP A 191 -24.30 4.12 -2.67
CA ASP A 191 -24.26 2.86 -3.42
C ASP A 191 -22.88 2.60 -4.03
N VAL A 192 -21.82 2.86 -3.26
CA VAL A 192 -20.45 2.51 -3.66
C VAL A 192 -20.34 1.00 -3.62
N ARG A 193 -20.08 0.39 -4.77
CA ARG A 193 -20.02 -1.06 -4.91
C ARG A 193 -18.59 -1.56 -5.05
N VAL A 194 -17.76 -0.84 -5.78
CA VAL A 194 -16.37 -1.25 -6.04
C VAL A 194 -15.43 -0.09 -5.72
N ILE A 195 -14.34 -0.40 -5.01
CA ILE A 195 -13.23 0.49 -4.73
C ILE A 195 -11.97 -0.19 -5.27
N GLN A 196 -11.42 0.31 -6.38
CA GLN A 196 -10.09 -0.13 -6.81
C GLN A 196 -9.05 0.81 -6.23
N VAL A 197 -7.97 0.28 -5.65
CA VAL A 197 -6.70 1.01 -5.64
C VAL A 197 -6.18 0.90 -7.08
N ALA A 198 -6.33 1.97 -7.84
CA ALA A 198 -6.11 1.98 -9.29
C ALA A 198 -4.79 2.69 -9.56
N GLU A 199 -3.77 1.91 -9.91
CA GLU A 199 -2.41 2.39 -10.08
C GLU A 199 -1.86 2.05 -11.46
N HIS A 200 -1.28 3.06 -12.10
CA HIS A 200 -0.56 2.94 -13.35
C HIS A 200 0.82 3.58 -13.21
N ASP A 201 1.86 2.76 -13.08
CA ASP A 201 3.24 3.24 -13.10
C ASP A 201 3.76 3.31 -14.54
N SER A 202 3.96 4.54 -15.02
CA SER A 202 4.48 4.84 -16.35
C SER A 202 5.97 5.18 -16.36
N GLN A 203 6.65 5.13 -15.21
CA GLN A 203 8.08 5.41 -15.12
C GLN A 203 8.87 4.50 -16.07
N CYS A 204 9.80 5.10 -16.82
CA CYS A 204 10.59 4.41 -17.82
C CYS A 204 12.08 4.62 -17.57
N ALA A 205 12.85 3.55 -17.76
CA ALA A 205 14.31 3.55 -17.73
C ALA A 205 14.82 3.06 -19.09
N PRO A 206 16.04 3.46 -19.52
CA PRO A 206 16.60 3.00 -20.77
C PRO A 206 16.97 1.52 -20.69
N GLY A 207 16.71 0.80 -21.79
CA GLY A 207 16.97 -0.63 -21.91
C GLY A 207 15.89 -1.51 -21.29
N TYR A 208 15.97 -2.81 -21.60
CA TYR A 208 15.09 -3.82 -21.03
C TYR A 208 15.79 -4.55 -19.88
N PRO A 209 15.02 -5.18 -18.97
CA PRO A 209 15.59 -6.09 -17.99
C PRO A 209 16.41 -7.17 -18.68
N ALA A 210 17.58 -7.50 -18.11
CA ALA A 210 18.39 -8.61 -18.58
C ALA A 210 17.64 -9.95 -18.44
N HIS A 211 18.13 -10.98 -19.12
CA HIS A 211 17.54 -12.32 -18.99
C HIS A 211 17.61 -12.79 -17.53
N GLY A 212 16.44 -13.12 -16.95
CA GLY A 212 16.33 -13.51 -15.54
C GLY A 212 16.50 -12.36 -14.55
N GLU A 213 16.49 -11.10 -14.98
CA GLU A 213 16.50 -9.94 -14.09
C GLU A 213 15.07 -9.50 -13.76
N PHE A 214 14.81 -9.25 -12.47
CA PHE A 214 13.59 -8.60 -11.99
C PHE A 214 13.85 -7.11 -11.70
N ALA A 215 13.41 -6.24 -12.61
CA ALA A 215 13.51 -4.79 -12.46
C ALA A 215 12.19 -4.21 -11.96
N ASN A 216 12.23 -3.37 -10.93
CA ASN A 216 11.04 -2.73 -10.37
C ASN A 216 11.35 -1.35 -9.77
N THR A 217 10.36 -0.47 -9.63
CA THR A 217 10.52 0.90 -9.07
C THR A 217 10.60 0.91 -7.54
N TRP A 218 10.29 -0.22 -6.92
CA TRP A 218 10.39 -0.50 -5.48
C TRP A 218 10.81 -1.96 -5.26
N SER A 219 10.80 -2.44 -4.01
CA SER A 219 11.31 -3.76 -3.62
C SER A 219 10.95 -4.89 -4.59
N ALA A 220 11.94 -5.42 -5.31
CA ALA A 220 11.73 -6.55 -6.22
C ALA A 220 11.32 -7.81 -5.44
N ASP A 221 12.01 -8.11 -4.33
CA ASP A 221 11.70 -9.25 -3.47
C ASP A 221 10.26 -9.18 -2.93
N GLY A 222 9.86 -8.00 -2.41
CA GLY A 222 8.51 -7.79 -1.90
C GLY A 222 7.45 -8.01 -2.98
N PHE A 223 7.64 -7.38 -4.15
CA PHE A 223 6.67 -7.50 -5.23
C PHE A 223 6.61 -8.91 -5.83
N ILE A 224 7.72 -9.66 -5.88
CA ILE A 224 7.73 -11.06 -6.29
C ILE A 224 6.89 -11.90 -5.31
N THR A 225 7.10 -11.73 -4.00
CA THR A 225 6.31 -12.44 -2.98
C THR A 225 4.82 -12.20 -3.17
N GLU A 226 4.40 -10.95 -3.31
CA GLU A 226 2.99 -10.58 -3.55
C GLU A 226 2.45 -11.11 -4.89
N CYS A 227 3.27 -11.12 -5.94
CA CYS A 227 2.90 -11.67 -7.25
C CYS A 227 2.59 -13.17 -7.18
N LEU A 228 3.32 -13.93 -6.37
CA LEU A 228 3.19 -15.39 -6.24
C LEU A 228 2.10 -15.81 -5.25
N GLN A 229 1.71 -14.91 -4.35
CA GLN A 229 0.52 -15.08 -3.52
C GLN A 229 -0.75 -15.09 -4.38
N ASP A 230 -1.79 -15.75 -3.85
CA ASP A 230 -3.09 -15.73 -4.49
C ASP A 230 -3.70 -14.33 -4.56
N ALA A 231 -4.42 -14.09 -5.64
CA ALA A 231 -5.25 -12.89 -5.77
C ALA A 231 -6.26 -12.85 -4.61
N GLU A 232 -6.23 -11.77 -3.85
CA GLU A 232 -7.04 -11.58 -2.64
C GLU A 232 -7.72 -10.22 -2.72
N LEU A 233 -9.01 -10.19 -2.39
CA LEU A 233 -9.84 -9.00 -2.54
C LEU A 233 -10.94 -8.94 -1.49
N GLY A 234 -11.24 -7.74 -1.02
CA GLY A 234 -12.44 -7.44 -0.26
C GLY A 234 -13.69 -7.76 -1.08
N TRP A 235 -14.67 -8.43 -0.47
CA TRP A 235 -15.79 -9.02 -1.20
C TRP A 235 -17.12 -8.33 -0.88
N GLY A 236 -17.65 -7.59 -1.85
CA GLY A 236 -18.81 -6.74 -1.68
C GLY A 236 -20.13 -7.48 -1.52
N SER A 237 -21.06 -6.86 -0.81
CA SER A 237 -22.41 -7.41 -0.59
C SER A 237 -23.29 -7.37 -1.84
N HIS A 238 -22.91 -6.60 -2.87
CA HIS A 238 -23.62 -6.54 -4.16
C HIS A 238 -23.24 -7.67 -5.11
N GLU A 239 -22.17 -8.42 -4.80
CA GLU A 239 -21.68 -9.48 -5.67
C GLU A 239 -22.66 -10.67 -5.68
N PRO A 240 -23.08 -11.16 -6.86
CA PRO A 240 -24.14 -12.15 -6.97
C PRO A 240 -23.71 -13.55 -6.53
N ALA A 241 -22.44 -13.91 -6.76
CA ALA A 241 -21.85 -15.19 -6.43
C ALA A 241 -20.32 -15.07 -6.44
N LEU A 242 -19.63 -15.99 -5.77
CA LEU A 242 -18.18 -16.09 -5.85
C LEU A 242 -17.75 -16.38 -7.31
N PRO A 243 -16.65 -15.77 -7.79
CA PRO A 243 -16.11 -16.05 -9.11
C PRO A 243 -15.54 -17.48 -9.15
N ALA A 244 -15.26 -17.97 -10.36
CA ALA A 244 -14.64 -19.29 -10.52
C ALA A 244 -13.28 -19.35 -9.79
N GLY A 245 -13.11 -20.36 -8.93
CA GLY A 245 -11.92 -20.50 -8.07
C GLY A 245 -11.92 -19.61 -6.83
N GLY A 246 -12.97 -18.82 -6.60
CA GLY A 246 -13.14 -17.98 -5.42
C GLY A 246 -13.50 -18.79 -4.17
N ARG A 247 -12.83 -18.52 -3.06
CA ARG A 247 -13.07 -19.14 -1.74
C ARG A 247 -13.07 -18.09 -0.64
N ARG A 248 -13.85 -18.34 0.42
CA ARG A 248 -13.78 -17.58 1.68
C ARG A 248 -12.72 -18.19 2.60
N HIS A 249 -12.20 -17.40 3.53
CA HIS A 249 -11.15 -17.85 4.48
C HIS A 249 -11.68 -18.77 5.58
N GLY A 250 -12.97 -18.69 5.94
CA GLY A 250 -13.58 -19.53 6.98
C GLY A 250 -13.29 -19.10 8.44
N TYR A 251 -12.52 -18.03 8.63
CA TYR A 251 -12.23 -17.38 9.92
C TYR A 251 -12.08 -15.87 9.73
N GLY A 252 -11.93 -15.10 10.81
CA GLY A 252 -11.77 -13.64 10.75
C GLY A 252 -13.08 -12.90 10.47
N SER A 253 -13.00 -11.74 9.82
CA SER A 253 -14.15 -10.85 9.54
C SER A 253 -15.00 -11.26 8.34
N ASP A 254 -14.55 -12.25 7.57
CA ASP A 254 -15.14 -12.67 6.29
C ASP A 254 -15.27 -11.49 5.30
N ALA A 255 -14.38 -10.50 5.42
CA ALA A 255 -14.37 -9.29 4.61
C ALA A 255 -13.80 -9.51 3.20
N ALA A 256 -13.03 -10.58 2.99
CA ALA A 256 -12.33 -10.85 1.75
C ALA A 256 -12.54 -12.29 1.26
N ILE A 257 -12.22 -12.50 -0.01
CA ILE A 257 -12.11 -13.79 -0.65
C ILE A 257 -10.72 -13.93 -1.26
N VAL A 258 -10.33 -15.17 -1.53
CA VAL A 258 -9.14 -15.52 -2.28
C VAL A 258 -9.54 -16.23 -3.57
N LEU A 259 -8.83 -15.98 -4.66
CA LEU A 259 -8.95 -16.75 -5.90
C LEU A 259 -7.83 -17.78 -5.93
N ASP A 260 -8.14 -19.01 -6.34
CA ASP A 260 -7.15 -20.07 -6.54
C ASP A 260 -6.29 -19.82 -7.80
N ARG A 261 -5.61 -18.67 -7.80
CA ARG A 261 -4.80 -18.15 -8.88
C ARG A 261 -3.88 -17.05 -8.34
N PRO A 262 -2.57 -17.11 -8.65
CA PRO A 262 -1.62 -16.06 -8.31
C PRO A 262 -2.05 -14.67 -8.81
N GLY A 263 -1.68 -13.63 -8.07
CA GLY A 263 -2.03 -12.25 -8.41
C GLY A 263 -1.52 -11.82 -9.78
N HIS A 264 -0.26 -12.17 -10.10
CA HIS A 264 0.33 -11.86 -11.40
C HIS A 264 -0.32 -12.61 -12.60
N ARG A 265 -1.15 -13.63 -12.34
CA ARG A 265 -1.95 -14.36 -13.35
C ARG A 265 -3.41 -13.92 -13.38
N THR A 266 -3.81 -13.03 -12.48
CA THR A 266 -5.17 -12.54 -12.36
C THR A 266 -5.25 -11.13 -12.93
N ARG A 267 -5.89 -10.99 -14.09
CA ARG A 267 -6.02 -9.71 -14.79
C ARG A 267 -7.42 -9.13 -14.62
N VAL A 268 -7.47 -7.83 -14.35
CA VAL A 268 -8.71 -7.05 -14.15
C VAL A 268 -8.68 -5.79 -15.01
N ARG A 269 -9.86 -5.28 -15.35
CA ARG A 269 -10.02 -3.98 -15.99
C ARG A 269 -10.04 -2.88 -14.93
N SER A 270 -9.34 -1.79 -15.18
CA SER A 270 -9.30 -0.62 -14.32
C SER A 270 -9.30 0.68 -15.13
N TRP A 271 -9.28 1.80 -14.43
CA TRP A 271 -9.29 3.14 -15.00
C TRP A 271 -8.61 4.13 -14.07
N SER A 272 -7.78 5.02 -14.64
CA SER A 272 -7.17 6.14 -13.92
C SER A 272 -7.31 7.45 -14.70
N ALA A 273 -7.02 8.57 -14.03
CA ALA A 273 -7.32 9.91 -14.54
C ALA A 273 -6.46 10.34 -15.74
N LEU A 274 -5.17 9.97 -15.75
CA LEU A 274 -4.20 10.29 -16.80
C LEU A 274 -4.22 9.23 -17.89
N HIS A 275 -4.18 7.95 -17.50
CA HIS A 275 -4.12 6.86 -18.47
C HIS A 275 -5.46 6.59 -19.17
N GLY A 276 -6.57 6.73 -18.44
CA GLY A 276 -7.87 6.21 -18.89
C GLY A 276 -8.01 4.71 -18.61
N PRO A 277 -8.75 3.93 -19.44
CA PRO A 277 -8.93 2.50 -19.25
C PRO A 277 -7.63 1.70 -19.41
N PHE A 278 -7.36 0.74 -18.51
CA PHE A 278 -6.23 -0.18 -18.64
C PHE A 278 -6.51 -1.57 -18.08
N ASP A 279 -5.72 -2.54 -18.54
CA ASP A 279 -5.65 -3.87 -17.94
C ASP A 279 -4.58 -3.87 -16.85
N ALA A 280 -4.95 -4.39 -15.68
CA ALA A 280 -4.14 -4.42 -14.47
C ALA A 280 -4.02 -5.85 -13.92
N TYR A 281 -3.07 -6.07 -13.03
CA TYR A 281 -2.93 -7.27 -12.22
C TYR A 281 -3.65 -7.08 -10.89
N LEU A 282 -4.31 -8.13 -10.41
CA LEU A 282 -4.93 -8.17 -9.08
C LEU A 282 -3.92 -8.75 -8.10
N ILE A 283 -3.10 -7.88 -7.53
CA ILE A 283 -2.08 -8.24 -6.52
C ILE A 283 -2.72 -8.17 -5.14
N THR A 284 -2.45 -9.15 -4.26
CA THR A 284 -2.97 -9.11 -2.88
C THR A 284 -2.34 -7.95 -2.13
N HIS A 285 -3.13 -7.25 -1.33
CA HIS A 285 -2.67 -6.09 -0.58
C HIS A 285 -3.56 -5.88 0.65
N ASN A 286 -2.98 -5.42 1.77
CA ASN A 286 -3.68 -5.29 3.05
C ASN A 286 -4.93 -4.41 2.95
N GLU A 287 -4.86 -3.29 2.23
CA GLU A 287 -5.95 -2.33 2.10
C GLU A 287 -7.13 -2.87 1.30
N SER A 288 -6.92 -3.88 0.45
CA SER A 288 -8.02 -4.58 -0.24
C SER A 288 -8.99 -5.20 0.78
N ILE A 289 -8.47 -5.65 1.92
CA ILE A 289 -9.24 -6.24 3.01
C ILE A 289 -9.70 -5.14 3.99
N SER A 290 -8.77 -4.27 4.42
CA SER A 290 -9.05 -3.28 5.46
C SER A 290 -10.08 -2.23 5.02
N ILE A 291 -10.02 -1.76 3.77
CA ILE A 291 -11.00 -0.81 3.20
C ILE A 291 -12.39 -1.44 3.14
N ALA A 292 -12.48 -2.69 2.64
CA ALA A 292 -13.76 -3.39 2.55
C ALA A 292 -14.39 -3.57 3.94
N GLU A 293 -13.61 -4.00 4.93
CA GLU A 293 -14.09 -4.13 6.31
C GLU A 293 -14.45 -2.77 6.92
N TYR A 294 -13.62 -1.75 6.73
CA TYR A 294 -13.86 -0.41 7.28
C TYR A 294 -15.12 0.24 6.73
N PHE A 295 -15.50 0.01 5.48
CA PHE A 295 -16.76 0.51 4.92
C PHE A 295 -17.94 -0.45 5.12
N SER A 296 -17.81 -1.50 5.93
CA SER A 296 -18.90 -2.45 6.18
C SER A 296 -19.92 -1.93 7.22
N CYS A 297 -21.21 -2.10 6.92
CA CYS A 297 -22.30 -1.97 7.89
C CYS A 297 -22.76 -3.36 8.34
N ALA A 298 -22.66 -3.65 9.64
CA ALA A 298 -23.13 -4.91 10.23
C ALA A 298 -23.94 -4.68 11.52
N THR A 299 -24.79 -3.65 11.56
CA THR A 299 -25.73 -3.50 12.67
C THR A 299 -27.00 -4.32 12.40
N PRO A 300 -27.62 -4.93 13.42
CA PRO A 300 -28.86 -5.70 13.24
C PRO A 300 -30.01 -4.90 12.61
N CYS A 301 -29.97 -3.57 12.72
CA CYS A 301 -31.01 -2.66 12.26
C CYS A 301 -30.77 -2.12 10.84
N GLU A 302 -29.64 -2.41 10.20
CA GLU A 302 -29.33 -1.97 8.84
C GLU A 302 -29.04 -3.16 7.91
N PRO A 303 -29.50 -3.12 6.65
CA PRO A 303 -29.09 -4.09 5.63
C PRO A 303 -27.56 -4.20 5.55
N HIS A 304 -27.06 -5.44 5.55
CA HIS A 304 -25.64 -5.73 5.39
C HIS A 304 -25.11 -5.05 4.12
N TYR A 305 -24.05 -4.27 4.28
CA TYR A 305 -23.40 -3.55 3.19
C TYR A 305 -21.90 -3.69 3.31
N ARG A 306 -21.25 -3.92 2.17
CA ARG A 306 -19.79 -3.92 2.02
C ARG A 306 -19.45 -3.64 0.55
N PRO A 307 -18.45 -2.79 0.25
CA PRO A 307 -17.92 -2.68 -1.11
C PRO A 307 -16.93 -3.80 -1.42
N THR A 308 -16.86 -4.21 -2.68
CA THR A 308 -15.72 -4.96 -3.21
C THR A 308 -14.51 -4.02 -3.25
N ALA A 309 -13.37 -4.43 -2.73
CA ALA A 309 -12.16 -3.62 -2.75
C ALA A 309 -10.93 -4.44 -3.14
N TYR A 310 -10.11 -3.93 -4.06
CA TYR A 310 -8.90 -4.61 -4.49
C TYR A 310 -7.89 -3.68 -5.14
N TYR A 311 -6.64 -4.12 -5.16
CA TYR A 311 -5.58 -3.47 -5.91
C TYR A 311 -5.64 -3.88 -7.39
N ALA A 312 -5.68 -2.88 -8.26
CA ALA A 312 -5.62 -3.02 -9.71
C ALA A 312 -4.35 -2.33 -10.19
N TYR A 313 -3.25 -3.08 -10.22
CA TYR A 313 -1.93 -2.55 -10.47
C TYR A 313 -1.43 -2.81 -11.89
N ARG A 314 -1.05 -1.74 -12.59
CA ARG A 314 -0.25 -1.83 -13.81
C ARG A 314 1.15 -1.29 -13.53
N PRO A 315 2.14 -2.15 -13.27
CA PRO A 315 3.49 -1.72 -13.00
C PRO A 315 4.17 -1.24 -14.30
N THR A 316 5.39 -0.72 -14.17
CA THR A 316 6.18 -0.25 -15.32
C THR A 316 6.32 -1.32 -16.41
N ARG A 317 6.59 -0.88 -17.65
CA ARG A 317 6.90 -1.79 -18.76
C ARG A 317 8.08 -2.72 -18.46
N ALA A 318 9.10 -2.22 -17.75
CA ALA A 318 10.24 -3.03 -17.33
C ALA A 318 9.82 -4.11 -16.32
N THR A 319 9.03 -3.75 -15.30
CA THR A 319 8.49 -4.72 -14.34
C THR A 319 7.63 -5.77 -15.02
N MET A 320 6.73 -5.38 -15.93
CA MET A 320 5.91 -6.32 -16.70
C MET A 320 6.77 -7.27 -17.55
N ALA A 321 7.85 -6.77 -18.17
CA ALA A 321 8.80 -7.62 -18.88
C ALA A 321 9.53 -8.59 -17.95
N SER A 322 9.88 -8.17 -16.73
CA SER A 322 10.46 -9.04 -15.71
C SER A 322 9.49 -10.12 -15.20
N MET A 323 8.19 -9.82 -15.10
CA MET A 323 7.18 -10.78 -14.65
C MET A 323 7.04 -12.02 -15.55
N GLN A 324 7.53 -11.98 -16.80
CA GLN A 324 7.55 -13.15 -17.69
C GLN A 324 8.41 -14.32 -17.15
N TRP A 325 9.34 -14.01 -16.25
CA TRP A 325 10.22 -14.97 -15.64
C TRP A 325 9.53 -15.72 -14.48
N LEU A 326 8.43 -15.20 -13.93
CA LEU A 326 7.67 -15.86 -12.88
C LEU A 326 6.96 -17.12 -13.40
N GLY A 327 7.08 -18.21 -12.65
CA GLY A 327 6.28 -19.42 -12.80
C GLY A 327 4.86 -19.21 -12.26
N GLU A 328 4.14 -20.30 -11.97
CA GLU A 328 2.82 -20.18 -11.36
C GLU A 328 2.93 -19.72 -9.90
N ARG A 329 3.77 -20.37 -9.09
CA ARG A 329 4.07 -19.97 -7.71
C ARG A 329 5.57 -20.08 -7.43
N ASP A 330 6.37 -19.72 -8.42
CA ASP A 330 7.81 -19.95 -8.43
C ASP A 330 8.56 -18.76 -9.04
N ALA A 331 9.68 -18.41 -8.42
CA ALA A 331 10.60 -17.37 -8.88
C ALA A 331 12.00 -17.91 -9.21
N SER A 332 12.18 -19.24 -9.32
CA SER A 332 13.50 -19.87 -9.56
C SER A 332 14.23 -19.39 -10.82
N ARG A 333 13.51 -18.82 -11.80
CA ARG A 333 14.07 -18.25 -13.03
C ARG A 333 14.60 -16.82 -12.86
N ILE A 334 14.37 -16.19 -11.71
CA ILE A 334 14.93 -14.88 -11.36
C ILE A 334 16.33 -15.10 -10.77
N ALA A 335 17.33 -14.52 -11.42
CA ALA A 335 18.74 -14.62 -11.04
C ALA A 335 19.27 -13.34 -10.39
N SER A 336 18.63 -12.19 -10.61
CA SER A 336 19.08 -10.90 -10.10
C SER A 336 17.94 -9.89 -10.01
N HIS A 337 18.09 -8.89 -9.16
CA HIS A 337 17.12 -7.83 -8.94
C HIS A 337 17.74 -6.46 -9.22
N ARG A 338 16.93 -5.54 -9.75
CA ARG A 338 17.30 -4.14 -9.95
C ARG A 338 16.18 -3.21 -9.52
N ILE A 339 16.53 -2.21 -8.72
CA ILE A 339 15.61 -1.15 -8.32
C ILE A 339 15.80 0.04 -9.27
N LEU A 340 14.80 0.29 -10.11
CA LEU A 340 14.75 1.41 -11.03
C LEU A 340 14.61 2.70 -10.23
N LYS A 341 15.62 3.57 -10.32
CA LYS A 341 15.63 4.83 -9.57
C LYS A 341 16.34 5.95 -10.33
N ASP A 342 17.67 5.96 -10.31
CA ASP A 342 18.45 7.03 -10.92
C ASP A 342 18.43 6.93 -12.46
N GLU A 343 18.22 5.72 -12.97
CA GLU A 343 18.08 5.43 -14.40
C GLU A 343 16.72 5.79 -14.99
N ILE A 344 15.71 6.12 -14.17
CA ILE A 344 14.39 6.55 -14.68
C ILE A 344 14.56 7.88 -15.42
N VAL A 345 14.11 7.97 -16.67
CA VAL A 345 14.28 9.17 -17.50
C VAL A 345 13.03 10.04 -17.53
N ASP A 346 11.84 9.43 -17.48
CA ASP A 346 10.54 10.11 -17.50
C ASP A 346 9.46 9.20 -16.89
N GLY A 347 8.25 9.73 -16.77
CA GLY A 347 7.05 9.02 -16.37
C GLY A 347 6.53 9.39 -14.98
N VAL A 348 5.35 8.85 -14.71
CA VAL A 348 4.49 9.17 -13.59
C VAL A 348 4.12 7.89 -12.86
N ASP A 349 4.15 7.94 -11.53
CA ASP A 349 3.43 6.98 -10.71
C ASP A 349 2.03 7.53 -10.40
N GLU A 350 1.06 7.11 -11.22
CA GLU A 350 -0.33 7.49 -11.06
C GLU A 350 -1.03 6.55 -10.09
N LEU A 351 -1.04 6.93 -8.81
CA LEU A 351 -1.63 6.16 -7.72
C LEU A 351 -2.85 6.87 -7.12
N GLY A 352 -3.99 6.19 -7.13
CA GLY A 352 -5.21 6.69 -6.52
C GLY A 352 -6.24 5.60 -6.25
N VAL A 353 -7.44 6.04 -5.91
CA VAL A 353 -8.60 5.17 -5.69
C VAL A 353 -9.70 5.49 -6.70
N LEU A 354 -10.24 4.45 -7.33
CA LEU A 354 -11.42 4.49 -8.19
C LEU A 354 -12.63 3.96 -7.43
N LEU A 355 -13.52 4.86 -7.01
CA LEU A 355 -14.80 4.51 -6.40
C LEU A 355 -15.86 4.44 -7.48
N MET A 356 -16.56 3.31 -7.58
CA MET A 356 -17.64 3.08 -8.53
C MET A 356 -18.97 2.91 -7.79
N SER A 357 -19.90 3.80 -8.09
CA SER A 357 -21.26 3.77 -7.58
C SER A 357 -22.22 3.12 -8.57
N GLY A 358 -23.14 2.32 -8.06
CA GLY A 358 -24.25 1.81 -8.88
C GLY A 358 -25.26 2.87 -9.32
N ARG A 359 -25.21 4.09 -8.74
CA ARG A 359 -26.13 5.20 -9.02
C ARG A 359 -25.48 6.51 -9.46
N HIS A 360 -24.24 6.76 -9.05
CA HIS A 360 -23.60 8.09 -9.14
C HIS A 360 -22.32 8.10 -9.98
N GLY A 361 -22.18 7.15 -10.91
CA GLY A 361 -21.00 7.03 -11.78
C GLY A 361 -19.75 6.60 -11.01
N ALA A 362 -18.58 6.93 -11.54
CA ALA A 362 -17.30 6.62 -10.89
C ALA A 362 -16.46 7.87 -10.67
N VAL A 363 -15.61 7.85 -9.63
CA VAL A 363 -14.64 8.90 -9.33
C VAL A 363 -13.29 8.30 -9.04
N TRP A 364 -12.26 8.77 -9.77
CA TRP A 364 -10.87 8.53 -9.42
C TRP A 364 -10.32 9.73 -8.65
N HIS A 365 -9.60 9.47 -7.57
CA HIS A 365 -8.88 10.49 -6.82
C HIS A 365 -7.52 9.98 -6.35
N GLY A 366 -6.47 10.73 -6.68
CA GLY A 366 -5.10 10.31 -6.38
C GLY A 366 -4.05 11.28 -6.90
N SER A 367 -2.79 10.84 -6.82
CA SER A 367 -1.59 11.54 -7.23
C SER A 367 -1.20 11.20 -8.67
N GLN A 368 -0.68 12.18 -9.38
CA GLN A 368 -0.01 12.00 -10.69
C GLN A 368 1.43 12.52 -10.57
N LEU A 369 2.18 12.00 -9.59
CA LEU A 369 3.53 12.44 -9.29
C LEU A 369 4.50 11.95 -10.37
N ASP A 370 5.13 12.89 -11.08
CA ASP A 370 6.16 12.59 -12.06
C ASP A 370 7.56 12.49 -11.44
N ILE A 371 8.46 11.78 -12.11
CA ILE A 371 9.84 11.55 -11.66
C ILE A 371 10.64 12.86 -11.51
N HIS A 372 10.41 13.86 -12.35
CA HIS A 372 11.17 15.11 -12.30
C HIS A 372 10.80 15.93 -11.06
N ARG A 373 9.50 16.01 -10.76
CA ARG A 373 8.99 16.62 -9.53
C ARG A 373 9.47 15.85 -8.31
N ALA A 374 9.41 14.52 -8.32
CA ALA A 374 9.85 13.72 -7.19
C ALA A 374 11.31 14.02 -6.82
N ARG A 375 12.20 14.04 -7.82
CA ARG A 375 13.62 14.38 -7.65
C ARG A 375 13.86 15.80 -7.18
N ALA A 376 13.04 16.76 -7.65
CA ALA A 376 13.13 18.15 -7.23
C ALA A 376 12.69 18.36 -5.77
N LEU A 377 11.71 17.58 -5.30
CA LEU A 377 11.18 17.67 -3.94
C LEU A 377 12.06 16.95 -2.92
N ALA A 378 12.56 15.77 -3.27
CA ALA A 378 13.40 14.97 -2.40
C ALA A 378 14.44 14.19 -3.21
N PRO A 379 15.75 14.41 -3.00
CA PRO A 379 16.78 13.61 -3.63
C PRO A 379 16.63 12.14 -3.21
N HIS A 380 17.25 11.23 -3.97
CA HIS A 380 17.21 9.79 -3.69
C HIS A 380 15.79 9.18 -3.73
N ASN A 381 14.86 9.80 -4.43
CA ASN A 381 13.51 9.30 -4.62
C ASN A 381 13.16 9.20 -6.12
N SER A 382 12.45 8.13 -6.45
CA SER A 382 11.55 8.01 -7.61
C SER A 382 10.15 8.56 -7.25
N ALA A 383 9.20 8.58 -8.19
CA ALA A 383 7.82 8.94 -7.87
C ALA A 383 7.22 7.96 -6.84
N THR A 384 7.35 6.67 -7.09
CA THR A 384 6.88 5.58 -6.20
C THR A 384 7.45 5.69 -4.79
N SER A 385 8.77 5.80 -4.67
CA SER A 385 9.41 5.85 -3.35
C SER A 385 9.09 7.14 -2.60
N LEU A 386 8.91 8.27 -3.31
CA LEU A 386 8.47 9.51 -2.66
C LEU A 386 7.04 9.40 -2.12
N GLN A 387 6.12 8.78 -2.84
CA GLN A 387 4.75 8.57 -2.36
C GLN A 387 4.74 7.77 -1.06
N VAL A 388 5.50 6.66 -1.00
CA VAL A 388 5.61 5.83 0.22
C VAL A 388 6.30 6.60 1.36
N ALA A 389 7.49 7.15 1.11
CA ALA A 389 8.28 7.83 2.14
C ALA A 389 7.55 9.06 2.72
N SER A 390 6.93 9.87 1.86
CA SER A 390 6.17 11.05 2.30
C SER A 390 4.90 10.70 3.06
N SER A 391 4.24 9.60 2.71
CA SER A 391 3.09 9.09 3.47
C SER A 391 3.49 8.71 4.90
N ILE A 392 4.60 7.97 5.07
CA ILE A 392 5.13 7.61 6.39
C ILE A 392 5.42 8.87 7.22
N VAL A 393 6.10 9.86 6.65
CA VAL A 393 6.42 11.11 7.35
C VAL A 393 5.15 11.91 7.73
N ALA A 394 4.14 11.94 6.87
CA ALA A 394 2.86 12.56 7.19
C ALA A 394 2.14 11.82 8.33
N ALA A 395 2.21 10.49 8.35
CA ALA A 395 1.62 9.64 9.37
C ALA A 395 2.32 9.76 10.73
N MET A 396 3.64 9.96 10.74
CA MET A 396 4.41 10.25 11.96
C MET A 396 3.83 11.47 12.68
N ARG A 397 3.47 12.53 11.96
CA ARG A 397 2.81 13.72 12.57
C ARG A 397 1.47 13.38 13.21
N TRP A 398 0.67 12.53 12.57
CA TRP A 398 -0.59 12.06 13.16
C TRP A 398 -0.34 11.24 14.42
N ALA A 399 0.65 10.35 14.42
CA ALA A 399 1.01 9.53 15.57
C ALA A 399 1.53 10.37 16.75
N GLN A 400 2.22 11.49 16.48
CA GLN A 400 2.63 12.45 17.52
C GLN A 400 1.43 13.14 18.18
N ALA A 401 0.43 13.54 17.38
CA ALA A 401 -0.81 14.13 17.88
C ALA A 401 -1.72 13.12 18.59
N ASN A 402 -1.58 11.83 18.24
CA ASN A 402 -2.38 10.74 18.78
C ASN A 402 -1.47 9.63 19.33
N PRO A 403 -0.73 9.85 20.45
CA PRO A 403 0.35 8.95 20.85
C PRO A 403 -0.09 7.67 21.58
N ALA A 404 -1.38 7.53 21.90
CA ALA A 404 -1.92 6.43 22.71
C ALA A 404 -3.17 5.80 22.06
N ARG A 405 -3.03 5.33 20.82
CA ARG A 405 -4.11 4.71 20.02
C ARG A 405 -3.95 3.20 19.83
N GLY A 406 -2.95 2.58 20.45
CA GLY A 406 -2.65 1.17 20.23
C GLY A 406 -2.29 0.86 18.78
N VAL A 407 -2.60 -0.35 18.34
CA VAL A 407 -2.46 -0.76 16.94
C VAL A 407 -3.58 -0.12 16.12
N THR A 408 -3.23 0.65 15.10
CA THR A 408 -4.17 1.43 14.29
C THR A 408 -3.88 1.23 12.80
N GLU A 409 -4.89 0.83 12.04
CA GLU A 409 -4.84 0.80 10.58
C GLU A 409 -5.12 2.19 9.99
N SER A 410 -4.64 2.43 8.77
CA SER A 410 -4.80 3.68 8.03
C SER A 410 -6.25 4.11 7.89
N ASP A 411 -7.17 3.16 7.73
CA ASP A 411 -8.61 3.44 7.59
C ASP A 411 -9.21 4.10 8.84
N ALA A 412 -8.65 3.86 10.03
CA ALA A 412 -9.13 4.45 11.28
C ALA A 412 -8.55 5.85 11.57
N MET A 413 -7.59 6.32 10.77
CA MET A 413 -6.95 7.63 10.94
C MET A 413 -7.84 8.77 10.43
N ASP A 414 -7.59 9.98 10.93
CA ASP A 414 -8.16 11.18 10.36
C ASP A 414 -7.46 11.52 9.04
N HIS A 415 -8.19 11.37 7.94
CA HIS A 415 -7.69 11.62 6.60
C HIS A 415 -7.23 13.07 6.36
N HIS A 416 -7.86 14.07 6.98
CA HIS A 416 -7.59 15.47 6.61
C HIS A 416 -6.16 15.87 6.97
N VAL A 417 -5.77 15.62 8.22
CA VAL A 417 -4.45 16.03 8.75
C VAL A 417 -3.32 15.37 7.96
N VAL A 418 -3.45 14.08 7.66
CA VAL A 418 -2.40 13.32 6.99
C VAL A 418 -2.32 13.69 5.51
N LEU A 419 -3.46 13.80 4.82
CA LEU A 419 -3.49 14.22 3.42
C LEU A 419 -2.98 15.66 3.26
N GLU A 420 -3.32 16.57 4.17
CA GLU A 420 -2.82 17.95 4.16
C GLU A 420 -1.29 18.00 4.26
N HIS A 421 -0.71 17.18 5.15
CA HIS A 421 0.74 17.08 5.27
C HIS A 421 1.41 16.39 4.07
N ALA A 422 0.75 15.39 3.47
CA ALA A 422 1.27 14.68 2.30
C ALA A 422 1.10 15.47 0.98
N ALA A 423 0.17 16.41 0.91
CA ALA A 423 -0.30 17.04 -0.33
C ALA A 423 0.81 17.66 -1.19
N GLY A 424 1.82 18.28 -0.58
CA GLY A 424 2.92 18.89 -1.31
C GLY A 424 3.78 17.87 -2.08
N TRP A 425 4.01 16.70 -1.46
CA TRP A 425 4.76 15.59 -2.04
C TRP A 425 3.94 14.76 -3.02
N TRP A 426 2.63 14.62 -2.78
CA TRP A 426 1.69 13.89 -3.63
C TRP A 426 1.05 14.73 -4.75
N ALA A 427 1.46 16.00 -4.87
CA ALA A 427 0.93 16.87 -5.91
C ALA A 427 1.48 16.44 -7.30
N PRO A 428 0.66 16.56 -8.36
CA PRO A 428 -0.73 17.03 -8.34
C PRO A 428 -1.70 15.94 -7.84
N LEU A 429 -2.53 16.30 -6.87
CA LEU A 429 -3.67 15.49 -6.44
C LEU A 429 -4.89 15.87 -7.29
N VAL A 430 -5.39 14.97 -8.11
CA VAL A 430 -6.49 15.24 -9.04
C VAL A 430 -7.74 14.44 -8.71
N THR A 431 -8.88 14.93 -9.20
CA THR A 431 -10.16 14.23 -9.14
C THR A 431 -10.77 14.22 -10.52
N ARG A 432 -11.16 13.03 -10.98
CA ARG A 432 -11.86 12.86 -12.25
C ARG A 432 -13.07 11.97 -12.06
N PHE A 433 -14.23 12.51 -12.43
CA PHE A 433 -15.44 11.74 -12.60
C PHE A 433 -15.45 11.11 -13.99
N THR A 434 -16.02 9.90 -14.09
CA THR A 434 -16.07 9.15 -15.34
C THR A 434 -17.33 8.28 -15.38
N ASP A 435 -17.84 8.08 -16.59
CA ASP A 435 -18.90 7.13 -16.91
C ASP A 435 -18.34 5.77 -17.37
N TRP A 436 -17.02 5.56 -17.24
CA TRP A 436 -16.39 4.31 -17.59
C TRP A 436 -16.96 3.15 -16.78
N THR A 437 -17.21 2.04 -17.48
CA THR A 437 -17.58 0.75 -16.89
C THR A 437 -16.68 -0.35 -17.44
N PRO A 438 -16.43 -1.44 -16.68
CA PRO A 438 -15.53 -2.50 -17.14
C PRO A 438 -16.03 -3.22 -18.39
N ARG A 439 -17.35 -3.22 -18.63
CA ARG A 439 -17.95 -3.67 -19.90
C ARG A 439 -18.85 -2.59 -20.47
N PRO A 440 -18.45 -1.95 -21.59
CA PRO A 440 -19.26 -0.92 -22.23
C PRO A 440 -20.70 -1.40 -22.49
N GLY A 441 -21.68 -0.54 -22.18
CA GLY A 441 -23.10 -0.84 -22.35
C GLY A 441 -23.72 -1.70 -21.23
N ARG A 442 -22.94 -2.25 -20.30
CA ARG A 442 -23.44 -2.89 -19.08
C ARG A 442 -23.35 -1.94 -17.88
N ARG A 443 -24.40 -1.94 -17.07
CA ARG A 443 -24.48 -1.19 -15.78
C ARG A 443 -24.12 -2.05 -14.57
N SER A 444 -23.80 -3.33 -14.77
CA SER A 444 -23.40 -4.22 -13.68
C SER A 444 -22.00 -3.87 -13.21
N LEU A 445 -21.80 -3.82 -11.89
CA LEU A 445 -20.49 -3.71 -11.23
C LEU A 445 -20.14 -5.03 -10.52
N ALA A 446 -20.66 -6.16 -11.00
CA ALA A 446 -20.25 -7.47 -10.52
C ALA A 446 -18.79 -7.74 -10.91
N PHE A 447 -18.03 -8.36 -10.02
CA PHE A 447 -16.59 -8.58 -10.18
C PHE A 447 -16.22 -9.34 -11.47
N ASP A 448 -17.04 -10.29 -11.90
CA ASP A 448 -16.85 -11.04 -13.17
C ASP A 448 -16.81 -10.16 -14.43
N GLU A 449 -17.40 -8.96 -14.37
CA GLU A 449 -17.32 -7.99 -15.46
C GLU A 449 -15.93 -7.35 -15.55
N PHE A 450 -15.20 -7.28 -14.44
CA PHE A 450 -13.83 -6.74 -14.37
C PHE A 450 -12.79 -7.78 -14.77
N LEU A 451 -13.03 -9.06 -14.51
CA LEU A 451 -12.10 -10.13 -14.85
C LEU A 451 -11.85 -10.19 -16.37
N ILE A 452 -10.57 -10.39 -16.71
CA ILE A 452 -10.11 -10.63 -18.07
C ILE A 452 -9.81 -12.12 -18.19
N THR A 453 -10.75 -12.88 -18.76
CA THR A 453 -10.56 -14.30 -19.02
C THR A 453 -9.59 -14.51 -20.18
N ALA A 454 -8.73 -15.52 -20.08
CA ALA A 454 -7.64 -15.82 -21.02
C ALA A 454 -8.08 -16.25 -22.44
N SER A 455 -9.33 -15.99 -22.84
CA SER A 455 -9.83 -16.21 -24.21
C SER A 455 -9.51 -15.05 -25.16
N ALA A 456 -8.91 -13.96 -24.68
CA ALA A 456 -8.35 -12.92 -25.53
C ALA A 456 -6.83 -13.13 -25.65
N PRO A 457 -6.26 -13.23 -26.87
CA PRO A 457 -4.81 -13.27 -27.03
C PRO A 457 -4.21 -12.06 -26.32
N ALA A 458 -3.06 -12.25 -25.67
CA ALA A 458 -2.28 -11.15 -25.12
C ALA A 458 -2.20 -10.05 -26.17
N PRO A 459 -2.45 -8.76 -25.83
CA PRO A 459 -2.28 -7.69 -26.78
C PRO A 459 -0.86 -7.78 -27.30
N THR A 460 -0.71 -8.14 -28.57
CA THR A 460 0.51 -7.92 -29.31
C THR A 460 0.77 -6.42 -29.21
N LEU A 461 1.90 -6.05 -28.60
CA LEU A 461 2.41 -4.68 -28.64
C LEU A 461 2.23 -4.20 -30.08
N SER A 462 1.40 -3.18 -30.28
CA SER A 462 1.17 -2.70 -31.63
C SER A 462 2.49 -2.16 -32.16
N ALA A 463 2.76 -2.29 -33.46
CA ALA A 463 3.98 -1.75 -34.06
C ALA A 463 4.13 -0.22 -33.83
N ALA A 464 3.06 0.48 -33.42
CA ALA A 464 3.07 1.87 -33.00
C ALA A 464 3.66 2.10 -31.59
N GLU A 465 3.77 1.08 -30.74
CA GLU A 465 4.43 1.17 -29.43
C GLU A 465 5.93 0.86 -29.48
N ILE A 466 6.41 0.31 -30.60
CA ILE A 466 7.82 -0.07 -30.84
C ILE A 466 8.62 1.05 -31.52
N ALA A 467 7.94 2.05 -32.10
CA ALA A 467 8.61 3.12 -32.83
C ALA A 467 7.99 4.47 -32.50
N LEU A 468 8.62 5.20 -31.59
CA LEU A 468 8.93 6.63 -31.69
C LEU A 468 10.17 6.89 -30.81
N PRO A 469 11.12 7.72 -31.28
CA PRO A 469 12.53 7.72 -30.85
C PRO A 469 12.78 8.12 -29.40
#